data_AF-A0A840BHJ9-F1
#
_entry.id   AF-A0A840BHJ9-F1
#
_cell.length_a   1.000
_cell.length_b   1.000
_cell.length_c   1.000
_cell.angle_alpha   90.00
_cell.angle_beta   90.00
_cell.angle_gamma   90.00
#
_symmetry.space_group_name_H-M   'P 1'
#
loop_
_entity.id
_entity.type
_entity.pdbx_description
1 polymer ?
#
loop_
_entity_poly.entity_id
_entity_poly.type
_entity_poly.pdbx_seq_one_letter_code
_entity_poly.pdbx_strand_id
1 'polypeptide(L)' 'MQTQSLEVGHRVRIGHLEANAARQAFFNGRTGTLVRKNRLGGNAREAMWYVRVDPDEACATLEALFYASELEPVA' A
#
# COMPACT_ATOMS: atom_id res chain seq x y z
N MET A 1 -13.87 -8.82 13.98
CA MET A 1 -13.26 -7.77 13.14
C MET A 1 -13.50 -8.16 11.70
N GLN A 2 -14.32 -7.40 10.96
CA GLN A 2 -14.51 -7.64 9.52
C GLN A 2 -13.22 -7.27 8.80
N THR A 3 -12.52 -8.24 8.25
CA THR A 3 -11.42 -8.00 7.31
C THR A 3 -12.05 -7.54 6.00
N GLN A 4 -12.18 -6.23 5.79
CA GLN A 4 -12.64 -5.72 4.50
C GLN A 4 -11.67 -6.22 3.42
N SER A 5 -12.22 -6.86 2.39
CA SER A 5 -11.43 -7.34 1.26
C SER A 5 -10.89 -6.12 0.48
N LEU A 6 -9.56 -6.06 0.30
CA LEU A 6 -8.91 -5.04 -0.51
C LEU A 6 -9.21 -5.29 -1.99
N GLU A 7 -9.60 -4.24 -2.72
CA GLU A 7 -9.92 -4.30 -4.15
C GLU A 7 -9.25 -3.16 -4.92
N VAL A 8 -9.08 -3.34 -6.24
CA VAL A 8 -8.56 -2.28 -7.12
C VAL A 8 -9.51 -1.09 -7.07
N GLY A 9 -8.94 0.12 -6.92
CA GLY A 9 -9.68 1.36 -6.75
C GLY A 9 -9.87 1.79 -5.29
N HIS A 10 -9.69 0.88 -4.31
CA HIS A 10 -9.76 1.29 -2.91
C HIS A 10 -8.63 2.25 -2.53
N ARG A 11 -9.00 3.19 -1.65
CA ARG A 11 -8.08 4.10 -0.98
C ARG A 11 -7.48 3.42 0.23
N VAL A 12 -6.18 3.56 0.39
CA VAL A 12 -5.43 2.97 1.50
C VAL A 12 -4.43 3.97 2.06
N ARG A 13 -4.14 3.83 3.35
CA ARG A 13 -3.02 4.46 4.03
C ARG A 13 -1.93 3.41 4.21
N ILE A 14 -0.70 3.79 3.92
CA ILE A 14 0.47 2.95 4.17
C ILE A 14 0.79 3.07 5.67
N GLY A 15 0.73 1.93 6.35
CA GLY A 15 0.98 1.81 7.77
C GLY A 15 2.48 1.89 8.11
N HIS A 16 2.90 1.09 9.08
CA HIS A 16 4.30 1.03 9.49
C HIS A 16 5.06 -0.04 8.69
N LEU A 17 5.99 0.38 7.83
CA LEU A 17 6.91 -0.53 7.16
C LEU A 17 8.05 -0.91 8.12
N GLU A 18 8.24 -2.18 8.46
CA GLU A 18 9.35 -2.57 9.36
C GLU A 18 10.68 -2.71 8.61
N ALA A 19 10.62 -3.08 7.33
CA ALA A 19 11.81 -3.28 6.50
C ALA A 19 12.17 -2.00 5.74
N ASN A 20 13.38 -1.47 5.98
CA ASN A 20 14.03 -0.36 5.26
C ASN A 20 13.64 1.07 5.72
N ALA A 21 14.56 1.73 6.42
CA ALA A 21 14.42 3.10 6.94
C ALA A 21 14.16 4.15 5.85
N ALA A 22 14.73 4.00 4.65
CA ALA A 22 14.48 4.94 3.55
C ALA A 22 13.04 4.82 3.02
N ARG A 23 12.52 3.58 2.95
CA ARG A 23 11.11 3.36 2.59
C ARG A 23 10.17 3.87 3.67
N GLN A 24 10.51 3.66 4.94
CA GLN A 24 9.73 4.17 6.07
C GLN A 24 9.56 5.69 6.00
N ALA A 25 10.67 6.41 5.89
CA ALA A 25 10.67 7.88 5.82
C ALA A 25 9.85 8.39 4.62
N PHE A 26 9.85 7.63 3.53
CA PHE A 26 9.16 8.04 2.32
C PHE A 26 7.67 7.68 2.31
N PHE A 27 7.27 6.50 2.78
CA PHE A 27 5.92 5.98 2.57
C PHE A 27 5.03 5.95 3.81
N ASN A 28 5.59 5.85 5.02
CA ASN A 28 4.76 5.68 6.23
C ASN A 28 3.78 6.86 6.38
N GLY A 29 2.50 6.54 6.58
CA GLY A 29 1.44 7.52 6.73
C GLY A 29 0.93 8.12 5.42
N ARG A 30 1.60 7.89 4.28
CA ARG A 30 1.10 8.34 2.97
C ARG A 30 -0.15 7.57 2.57
N THR A 31 -0.94 8.18 1.70
CA THR A 31 -2.14 7.56 1.13
C THR A 31 -1.98 7.31 -0.36
N GLY A 32 -2.76 6.37 -0.88
CA GLY A 32 -2.74 6.03 -2.28
C GLY A 32 -3.92 5.15 -2.67
N THR A 33 -3.94 4.77 -3.94
CA THR A 33 -5.00 3.92 -4.52
C THR A 33 -4.43 2.58 -4.95
N LEU A 34 -5.13 1.49 -4.63
CA LEU A 34 -4.78 0.15 -5.14
C LEU A 34 -5.01 0.08 -6.65
N VAL A 35 -3.97 -0.20 -7.43
CA VAL A 35 -4.07 -0.24 -8.90
C VAL A 35 -3.98 -1.64 -9.48
N ARG A 36 -3.28 -2.57 -8.82
CA ARG A 36 -3.27 -3.99 -9.19
C ARG A 36 -2.77 -4.86 -8.04
N LYS A 37 -3.29 -6.08 -7.96
CA LYS A 37 -2.76 -7.14 -7.10
C LYS A 37 -1.54 -7.79 -7.77
N ASN A 38 -0.46 -7.99 -7.04
CA ASN A 38 0.66 -8.77 -7.53
C ASN A 38 0.26 -10.25 -7.59
N ARG A 39 0.45 -10.89 -8.75
CA ARG A 39 0.14 -12.31 -8.98
C ARG A 39 1.30 -13.23 -8.63
N LEU A 40 2.50 -12.68 -8.45
CA LEU A 40 3.72 -13.40 -8.11
C LEU A 40 4.06 -13.14 -6.64
N GLY A 41 3.61 -14.03 -5.76
CA GLY A 41 4.01 -14.03 -4.35
C GLY A 41 2.89 -14.41 -3.39
N GLY A 42 2.97 -15.65 -2.89
CA GLY A 42 2.48 -16.04 -1.57
C GLY A 42 0.97 -16.21 -1.38
N ASN A 43 0.62 -17.03 -0.40
CA ASN A 43 -0.73 -17.33 0.04
C ASN A 43 -1.51 -16.03 0.33
N ALA A 44 -2.85 -16.02 0.28
CA ALA A 44 -3.67 -14.80 0.36
C ALA A 44 -3.36 -13.85 1.55
N ARG A 45 -2.72 -14.37 2.61
CA ARG A 45 -2.26 -13.64 3.79
C ARG A 45 -1.04 -12.74 3.56
N GLU A 46 -0.23 -13.03 2.54
CA GLU A 46 0.95 -12.24 2.10
C GLU A 46 0.69 -11.54 0.75
N ALA A 47 -0.58 -11.40 0.37
CA ALA A 47 -0.95 -10.78 -0.90
C ALA A 47 -0.35 -9.37 -1.00
N MET A 48 0.49 -9.16 -2.02
CA MET A 48 1.09 -7.86 -2.28
C MET A 48 0.24 -7.05 -3.27
N TRP A 49 0.20 -5.74 -3.07
CA TRP A 49 -0.55 -4.79 -3.86
C TRP A 49 0.34 -3.68 -4.37
N TYR A 50 0.16 -3.33 -5.64
CA TYR A 50 0.69 -2.08 -6.17
C TYR A 50 -0.24 -0.94 -5.79
N VAL A 51 0.30 0.03 -5.07
CA VAL A 51 -0.37 1.25 -4.65
C VAL A 51 0.22 2.40 -5.46
N ARG A 52 -0.65 3.15 -6.12
CA ARG A 52 -0.31 4.46 -6.66
C ARG A 52 -0.42 5.48 -5.54
N VAL A 53 0.72 5.89 -5.00
CA VAL A 53 0.82 6.84 -3.89
C VAL A 53 0.50 8.23 -4.40
N ASP A 54 -0.30 8.96 -3.63
CA ASP A 54 -0.68 10.32 -4.00
C ASP A 54 0.55 11.22 -4.07
N PRO A 55 0.59 12.11 -5.09
CA PRO A 55 1.63 13.10 -5.16
C PRO A 55 1.47 14.12 -4.03
N ASP A 56 2.60 14.62 -3.53
CA ASP A 56 2.65 15.78 -2.63
C ASP A 56 3.68 16.79 -3.17
N GLU A 57 3.86 17.92 -2.47
CA GLU A 57 4.84 18.93 -2.88
C GLU A 57 6.28 18.37 -2.98
N ALA A 58 6.55 17.26 -2.30
CA ALA A 58 7.84 16.59 -2.28
C ALA A 58 7.98 15.48 -3.32
N CYS A 59 6.90 15.00 -3.96
CA CYS A 59 6.98 13.86 -4.85
C CYS A 59 5.86 13.75 -5.91
N ALA A 60 6.27 13.41 -7.13
CA ALA A 60 5.36 12.96 -8.19
C ALA A 60 4.73 11.59 -7.85
N THR A 61 3.56 11.35 -8.44
CA THR A 61 2.81 10.09 -8.28
C THR A 61 3.70 8.87 -8.58
N LEU A 62 3.82 7.96 -7.62
CA LEU A 62 4.64 6.75 -7.71
C LEU A 62 3.81 5.49 -7.52
N GLU A 63 4.06 4.45 -8.32
CA GLU A 63 3.54 3.11 -8.04
C GLU A 63 4.56 2.28 -7.26
N ALA A 64 4.20 1.83 -6.07
CA ALA A 64 5.04 1.03 -5.20
C ALA A 64 4.32 -0.23 -4.69
N LEU A 65 5.09 -1.26 -4.37
CA LEU A 65 4.59 -2.57 -3.94
C LEU A 65 4.62 -2.69 -2.41
N PHE A 66 3.49 -3.10 -1.83
CA PHE A 66 3.30 -3.28 -0.38
C PHE A 66 2.59 -4.59 -0.08
N TYR A 67 2.83 -5.16 1.09
CA TYR A 67 2.04 -6.27 1.62
C TYR A 67 0.66 -5.76 2.06
N ALA A 68 -0.38 -6.57 1.92
CA ALA A 68 -1.71 -6.22 2.42
C ALA A 68 -1.72 -5.88 3.92
N SER A 69 -0.82 -6.46 4.72
CA SER A 69 -0.67 -6.15 6.15
C SER A 69 -0.11 -4.75 6.43
N GLU A 70 0.55 -4.13 5.45
CA GLU A 70 1.10 -2.78 5.54
C GLU A 70 0.07 -1.71 5.10
N LEU A 71 -1.13 -2.13 4.69
CA LEU A 71 -2.14 -1.26 4.10
C LEU A 71 -3.39 -1.23 4.96
N GLU A 72 -3.82 -0.02 5.28
CA GLU A 72 -5.03 0.24 6.03
C GLU A 72 -6.08 0.87 5.11
N PRO A 73 -7.29 0.29 4.97
CA PRO A 73 -8.37 0.91 4.20
C PRO A 73 -8.73 2.30 4.71
N VAL A 74 -9.00 3.24 3.79
CA VAL A 74 -9.51 4.58 4.09
C VAL A 74 -10.89 4.71 3.45
N ALA A 75 -11.87 5.16 4.23
CA ALA A 75 -13.25 5.39 3.78
C ALA A 75 -13.38 6.66 2.93
#